data_AF-A0A3M2LE80-F1
#
_entry.id   AF-A0A3M2LE80-F1
#
_cell.length_a   1.000
_cell.length_b   1.000
_cell.length_c   1.000
_cell.angle_alpha   90.00
_cell.angle_beta   90.00
_cell.angle_gamma   90.00
#
_symmetry.space_group_name_H-M   'P 1'
#
loop_
_entity.id
_entity.type
_entity.pdbx_description
1 polymer ?
#
loop_
_entity_poly.entity_id
_entity_poly.type
_entity_poly.pdbx_seq_one_letter_code
_entity_poly.pdbx_strand_id
1 'polypeptide(L)'
;MLPAAERLVGAREYITYGEYFVIHAPRQSGKSTSLLQLASQLTAEGEVAALYISCEVAEPLGDDYTAVENLLLDVLRREAAHSLPDDAQPPHEWPAAEAGSALLWALRAWVETCRRPLVLFLDEIDSIQGESLRSVLRQLRAGYNTARDRFVHSIALCGLRDVRDYKVASGGEEPRLGSASPFNIKVESIRLGDFTYDEVAALYGQHTAATGQEFSTRAIDLAYYYTKGQPWLTNALASEVIRRMKIAGTITDDHIDEAKERLILARATHLDSLVYKLTDTRVRQVLEPLLAGTELDVDDIYDDSVSYVRDLGLIAPGKTIRIANPIYNEVIVRVLTATLEHNIFVEPSAFRLPDGRLDLHKLLTEFIAFWKENGEIMLIKKGYHEAAVQLVVMAYLQRVVNGGGYIGREYGLGYKRVDLLVRQPYTDADGRRAWQREAIELKVRRDGEPDPLDDGLIQLDSYLDRLDLDHGTLAIFDRRSCAAPLAERTGYTDTTSPAGRKILLIRG
;
A
#
# COMPACT_ATOMS: atom_id res chain seq x y z
N MET A 1 -13.39 14.75 6.37
CA MET A 1 -12.69 13.58 6.96
C MET A 1 -13.71 12.79 7.75
N LEU A 2 -13.60 11.46 7.70
CA LEU A 2 -14.44 10.60 8.55
C LEU A 2 -14.08 10.84 10.03
N PRO A 3 -15.06 10.83 10.95
CA PRO A 3 -14.82 10.98 12.38
C PRO A 3 -13.82 9.95 12.90
N ALA A 4 -12.86 10.39 13.74
CA ALA A 4 -11.86 9.50 14.34
C ALA A 4 -12.48 8.33 15.12
N ALA A 5 -13.64 8.56 15.75
CA ALA A 5 -14.38 7.53 16.50
C ALA A 5 -14.92 6.40 15.62
N GLU A 6 -15.24 6.67 14.35
CA GLU A 6 -15.67 5.63 13.40
C GLU A 6 -14.48 4.77 12.95
N ARG A 7 -13.27 5.34 13.00
CA ARG A 7 -12.05 4.66 12.54
C ARG A 7 -11.34 3.87 13.64
N LEU A 8 -11.33 4.41 14.85
CA LEU A 8 -10.71 3.84 16.04
C LEU A 8 -11.78 3.13 16.88
N VAL A 9 -12.43 2.13 16.28
CA VAL A 9 -13.51 1.36 16.94
C VAL A 9 -12.99 0.76 18.24
N GLY A 10 -13.72 0.97 19.34
CA GLY A 10 -13.35 0.50 20.68
C GLY A 10 -12.40 1.43 21.44
N ALA A 11 -11.68 2.36 20.79
CA ALA A 11 -10.70 3.21 21.49
C ALA A 11 -11.32 4.02 22.64
N ARG A 12 -12.52 4.56 22.46
CA ARG A 12 -13.24 5.27 23.52
C ARG A 12 -13.62 4.36 24.69
N GLU A 13 -13.99 3.12 24.40
CA GLU A 13 -14.35 2.14 25.42
C GLU A 13 -13.13 1.79 26.27
N TYR A 14 -11.99 1.46 25.64
CA TYR A 14 -10.75 1.20 26.36
C TYR A 14 -10.30 2.38 27.21
N ILE A 15 -10.40 3.61 26.67
CA ILE A 15 -10.10 4.83 27.43
C ILE A 15 -11.02 4.97 28.63
N THR A 16 -12.31 4.71 28.48
CA THR A 16 -13.30 4.78 29.58
C THR A 16 -12.97 3.79 30.70
N TYR A 17 -12.47 2.61 30.37
CA TYR A 17 -12.02 1.60 31.34
C TYR A 17 -10.55 1.78 31.78
N GLY A 18 -9.88 2.83 31.32
CA GLY A 18 -8.47 3.12 31.57
C GLY A 18 -7.50 2.14 30.89
N GLU A 19 -7.95 1.24 30.03
CA GLU A 19 -7.11 0.17 29.51
C GLU A 19 -5.96 0.70 28.65
N TYR A 20 -4.84 -0.01 28.66
CA TYR A 20 -3.74 0.26 27.74
C TYR A 20 -3.95 -0.62 26.50
N PHE A 21 -3.86 -0.03 25.33
CA PHE A 21 -4.19 -0.72 24.08
C PHE A 21 -3.20 -0.34 22.99
N VAL A 22 -3.16 -1.17 21.95
CA VAL A 22 -2.26 -1.00 20.81
C VAL A 22 -3.09 -0.62 19.61
N ILE A 23 -2.66 0.38 18.86
CA ILE A 23 -3.21 0.68 17.53
C ILE A 23 -2.16 0.33 16.51
N HIS A 24 -2.42 -0.70 15.72
CA HIS A 24 -1.55 -1.06 14.60
C HIS A 24 -2.24 -0.74 13.27
N ALA A 25 -1.48 -0.14 12.37
CA ALA A 25 -2.00 0.21 11.06
C ALA A 25 -0.86 0.27 10.04
N PRO A 26 -1.11 -0.13 8.77
CA PRO A 26 -0.17 0.11 7.70
C PRO A 26 0.18 1.60 7.57
N ARG A 27 1.32 1.89 6.94
CA ARG A 27 1.74 3.27 6.63
C ARG A 27 0.62 3.99 5.89
N GLN A 28 0.42 5.26 6.24
CA GLN A 28 -0.54 6.16 5.58
C GLN A 28 -2.01 5.69 5.61
N SER A 29 -2.36 4.88 6.60
CA SER A 29 -3.73 4.53 6.94
C SER A 29 -4.53 5.70 7.53
N GLY A 30 -3.95 6.89 7.72
CA GLY A 30 -4.59 8.03 8.40
C GLY A 30 -4.57 7.92 9.93
N LYS A 31 -3.70 7.06 10.48
CA LYS A 31 -3.52 6.81 11.93
C LYS A 31 -3.26 8.10 12.71
N SER A 32 -2.16 8.80 12.41
CA SER A 32 -1.76 10.02 13.12
C SER A 32 -2.86 11.08 13.13
N THR A 33 -3.53 11.26 11.99
CA THR A 33 -4.65 12.20 11.88
C THR A 33 -5.85 11.77 12.74
N SER A 34 -6.18 10.48 12.78
CA SER A 34 -7.28 9.96 13.60
C SER A 34 -6.96 10.08 15.10
N LEU A 35 -5.72 9.80 15.49
CA LEU A 35 -5.24 9.92 16.87
C LEU A 35 -5.26 11.36 17.36
N LEU A 36 -4.71 12.28 16.57
CA LEU A 36 -4.69 13.70 16.90
C LEU A 36 -6.11 14.24 17.08
N GLN A 37 -7.01 13.92 16.14
CA GLN A 37 -8.41 14.33 16.23
C GLN A 37 -9.11 13.75 17.46
N LEU A 38 -8.88 12.47 17.78
CA LEU A 38 -9.45 11.83 18.96
C LEU A 38 -8.94 12.50 20.25
N ALA A 39 -7.64 12.79 20.34
CA ALA A 39 -7.05 13.48 21.48
C ALA A 39 -7.65 14.88 21.67
N SER A 40 -7.75 15.67 20.60
CA SER A 40 -8.38 17.00 20.65
C SER A 40 -9.85 16.92 21.06
N GLN A 41 -10.59 15.93 20.56
CA GLN A 41 -12.01 15.76 20.90
C GLN A 41 -12.21 15.38 22.37
N LEU A 42 -11.44 14.42 22.88
CA LEU A 42 -11.51 13.98 24.28
C LEU A 42 -11.15 15.11 25.25
N THR A 43 -10.12 15.90 24.93
CA THR A 43 -9.75 17.06 25.74
C THR A 43 -10.82 18.15 25.71
N ALA A 44 -11.46 18.37 24.56
CA ALA A 44 -12.55 19.34 24.42
C ALA A 44 -13.84 18.91 25.15
N GLU A 45 -14.12 17.61 25.24
CA GLU A 45 -15.23 17.04 26.02
C GLU A 45 -15.04 17.28 27.53
N GLY A 46 -13.80 17.45 27.98
CA GLY A 46 -13.47 17.91 29.33
C GLY A 46 -13.36 16.82 30.39
N GLU A 47 -13.70 15.58 30.08
CA GLU A 47 -13.62 14.45 31.01
C GLU A 47 -12.19 13.98 31.26
N VAL A 48 -11.32 14.07 30.25
CA VAL A 48 -9.91 13.63 30.31
C VAL A 48 -8.99 14.71 29.75
N ALA A 49 -7.70 14.62 30.11
CA ALA A 49 -6.62 15.35 29.45
C ALA A 49 -5.95 14.39 28.47
N ALA A 50 -6.27 14.50 27.18
CA ALA A 50 -5.76 13.62 26.15
C ALA A 50 -4.68 14.30 25.31
N LEU A 51 -3.48 13.70 25.27
CA LEU A 51 -2.34 14.22 24.52
C LEU A 51 -1.87 13.23 23.46
N TYR A 52 -1.63 13.76 22.26
CA TYR A 52 -0.95 13.08 21.18
C TYR A 52 0.52 13.50 21.12
N ILE A 53 1.43 12.54 20.98
CA ILE A 53 2.83 12.78 20.61
C ILE A 53 3.29 11.80 19.52
N SER A 54 4.27 12.19 18.71
CA SER A 54 5.05 11.25 17.87
C SER A 54 6.40 10.93 18.52
N CYS A 55 6.75 9.66 18.51
CA CYS A 55 8.03 9.13 18.95
C CYS A 55 9.08 9.07 17.82
N GLU A 56 8.75 9.44 16.58
CA GLU A 56 9.65 9.36 15.41
C GLU A 56 10.97 10.11 15.63
N VAL A 57 10.92 11.24 16.34
CA VAL A 57 12.10 12.07 16.65
C VAL A 57 13.19 11.33 17.44
N ALA A 58 12.85 10.22 18.10
CA ALA A 58 13.79 9.40 18.85
C ALA A 58 14.49 8.32 18.02
N GLU A 59 14.09 8.08 16.76
CA GLU A 59 14.71 7.10 15.87
C GLU A 59 16.25 7.22 15.79
N PRO A 60 16.83 8.43 15.61
CA PRO A 60 18.28 8.56 15.41
C PRO A 60 19.11 8.23 16.66
N LEU A 61 18.49 8.13 17.83
CA LEU A 61 19.17 7.88 19.10
C LEU A 61 19.47 6.40 19.32
N GLY A 62 18.85 5.50 18.56
CA GLY A 62 19.09 4.06 18.63
C GLY A 62 18.90 3.51 20.05
N ASP A 63 19.92 2.82 20.58
CA ASP A 63 19.92 2.15 21.89
C ASP A 63 20.31 3.05 23.07
N ASP A 64 20.52 4.36 22.86
CA ASP A 64 20.73 5.30 23.97
C ASP A 64 19.41 5.62 24.68
N TYR A 65 18.99 4.69 25.53
CA TYR A 65 17.72 4.78 26.25
C TYR A 65 17.62 6.02 27.15
N THR A 66 18.75 6.56 27.62
CA THR A 66 18.75 7.77 28.45
C THR A 66 18.49 9.00 27.58
N ALA A 67 19.12 9.09 26.41
CA ALA A 67 18.84 10.16 25.46
C ALA A 67 17.39 10.09 24.95
N VAL A 68 16.87 8.88 24.67
CA VAL A 68 15.48 8.67 24.25
C VAL A 68 14.50 9.12 25.32
N GLU A 69 14.73 8.75 26.59
CA GLU A 69 13.89 9.19 27.71
C GLU A 69 13.82 10.71 27.81
N ASN A 70 14.98 11.38 27.81
CA ASN A 70 15.04 12.84 27.91
C ASN A 70 14.33 13.52 26.72
N LEU A 71 14.52 13.01 25.50
CA LEU A 71 13.85 13.56 24.32
C LEU A 71 12.34 13.38 24.41
N LEU A 72 11.85 12.20 24.83
CA LEU A 72 10.41 11.97 25.01
C LEU A 72 9.81 12.88 26.07
N LEU A 73 10.54 13.15 27.17
CA LEU A 73 10.11 14.09 28.21
C LEU A 73 10.00 15.53 27.69
N ASP A 74 10.92 15.94 26.81
CA ASP A 74 10.86 17.25 26.16
C ASP A 74 9.71 17.34 25.16
N VAL A 75 9.47 16.29 24.36
CA VAL A 75 8.33 16.20 23.45
C VAL A 75 7.01 16.26 24.23
N LEU A 76 6.86 15.46 25.29
CA LEU A 76 5.67 15.47 26.14
C LEU A 76 5.37 16.86 26.69
N ARG A 77 6.38 17.56 27.22
CA ARG A 77 6.22 18.93 27.73
C ARG A 77 5.81 19.90 26.62
N ARG A 78 6.50 19.85 25.48
CA ARG A 78 6.24 20.77 24.35
C ARG A 78 4.83 20.59 23.79
N GLU A 79 4.42 19.35 23.53
CA GLU A 79 3.10 19.07 22.96
C GLU A 79 1.98 19.36 23.97
N ALA A 80 2.21 19.10 25.26
CA ALA A 80 1.27 19.47 26.32
C ALA A 80 1.03 20.97 26.40
N ALA A 81 2.10 21.78 26.33
CA ALA A 81 1.99 23.24 26.36
C ALA A 81 1.21 23.79 25.15
N HIS A 82 1.20 23.08 24.02
CA HIS A 82 0.46 23.48 22.83
C HIS A 82 -0.99 23.00 22.84
N SER A 83 -1.25 21.80 23.36
CA SER A 83 -2.49 21.06 23.12
C SER A 83 -3.40 20.91 24.34
N LEU A 84 -2.87 21.13 25.56
CA LEU A 84 -3.62 20.98 26.80
C LEU A 84 -3.84 22.32 27.51
N PRO A 85 -4.98 22.47 28.21
CA PRO A 85 -5.21 23.63 29.07
C PRO A 85 -4.21 23.67 30.23
N ASP A 86 -3.98 24.86 30.79
CA ASP A 86 -2.98 25.08 31.85
C ASP A 86 -3.19 24.20 33.10
N ASP A 87 -4.44 23.82 33.40
CA ASP A 87 -4.79 22.97 34.55
C ASP A 87 -4.54 21.47 34.30
N ALA A 88 -4.11 21.10 33.09
CA ALA A 88 -3.78 19.75 32.66
C ALA A 88 -2.32 19.58 32.19
N GLN A 89 -1.53 20.66 32.17
CA GLN A 89 -0.12 20.63 31.77
C GLN A 89 0.78 19.94 32.81
N PRO A 90 1.94 19.40 32.40
CA PRO A 90 2.89 18.79 33.31
C PRO A 90 3.56 19.83 34.24
N PRO A 91 4.23 19.38 35.31
CA PRO A 91 5.04 20.28 36.12
C PRO A 91 6.13 20.95 35.27
N HIS A 92 6.47 22.19 35.65
CA HIS A 92 7.50 22.99 34.96
C HIS A 92 8.82 22.22 34.86
N GLU A 93 9.23 21.58 35.96
CA GLU A 93 10.40 20.72 36.03
C GLU A 93 9.98 19.27 36.29
N TRP A 94 10.59 18.35 35.54
CA TRP A 94 10.45 16.93 35.82
C TRP A 94 11.25 16.58 37.08
N PRO A 95 10.78 15.64 37.92
CA PRO A 95 11.55 15.19 39.06
C PRO A 95 12.87 14.56 38.59
N ALA A 96 13.94 14.81 39.35
CA ALA A 96 15.21 14.12 39.14
C ALA A 96 15.01 12.61 39.31
N ALA A 97 15.52 11.84 38.36
CA ALA A 97 15.37 10.39 38.30
C ALA A 97 16.65 9.74 37.79
N GLU A 98 16.88 8.49 38.18
CA GLU A 98 17.97 7.69 37.61
C GLU A 98 17.65 7.31 36.16
N ALA A 99 18.71 7.13 35.35
CA ALA A 99 18.59 6.63 33.99
C ALA A 99 17.78 5.31 33.95
N GLY A 100 16.82 5.20 33.03
CA GLY A 100 15.93 4.03 32.98
C GLY A 100 14.66 4.17 33.83
N SER A 101 14.46 5.31 34.51
CA SER A 101 13.28 5.58 35.34
C SER A 101 12.67 6.97 35.16
N ALA A 102 13.26 7.81 34.29
CA ALA A 102 12.88 9.21 34.15
C ALA A 102 11.43 9.37 33.64
N LEU A 103 11.03 8.56 32.65
CA LEU A 103 9.67 8.58 32.12
C LEU A 103 8.64 8.16 33.17
N LEU A 104 8.94 7.11 33.95
CA LEU A 104 8.06 6.65 35.04
C LEU A 104 7.79 7.76 36.06
N TRP A 105 8.85 8.42 36.55
CA TRP A 105 8.70 9.45 37.59
C TRP A 105 8.07 10.74 37.06
N ALA A 106 8.41 11.15 35.84
CA ALA A 106 7.79 12.29 35.18
C ALA A 106 6.28 12.12 35.00
N LEU A 107 5.85 10.96 34.48
CA LEU A 107 4.43 10.67 34.26
C LEU A 107 3.64 10.59 35.58
N ARG A 108 4.25 10.08 36.66
CA ARG A 108 3.65 10.15 38.01
C ARG A 108 3.47 11.59 38.48
N ALA A 109 4.52 12.41 38.40
CA ALA A 109 4.46 13.81 38.82
C ALA A 109 3.43 14.62 38.01
N TRP A 110 3.25 14.29 36.72
CA TRP A 110 2.21 14.88 35.91
C TRP A 110 0.82 14.48 36.39
N VAL A 111 0.56 13.20 36.61
CA VAL A 111 -0.77 12.74 37.08
C VAL A 111 -1.12 13.33 38.45
N GLU A 112 -0.14 13.56 39.32
CA GLU A 112 -0.35 14.23 40.61
C GLU A 112 -0.75 15.70 40.50
N THR A 113 -0.36 16.37 39.41
CA THR A 113 -0.66 17.79 39.15
C THR A 113 -1.84 17.99 38.20
N CYS A 114 -2.17 16.98 37.38
CA CYS A 114 -3.27 17.01 36.44
C CYS A 114 -4.61 16.75 37.15
N ARG A 115 -5.55 17.68 37.03
CA ARG A 115 -6.88 17.55 37.66
C ARG A 115 -7.80 16.53 36.97
N ARG A 116 -7.39 16.03 35.81
CA ARG A 116 -8.18 15.14 34.96
C ARG A 116 -7.39 13.85 34.72
N PRO A 117 -8.05 12.72 34.48
CA PRO A 117 -7.38 11.51 34.03
C PRO A 117 -6.55 11.80 32.76
N LEU A 118 -5.26 11.48 32.81
CA LEU A 118 -4.32 11.70 31.69
C LEU A 118 -4.39 10.53 30.71
N VAL A 119 -4.60 10.81 29.43
CA VAL A 119 -4.59 9.83 28.33
C VAL A 119 -3.48 10.18 27.36
N LEU A 120 -2.62 9.22 27.02
CA LEU A 120 -1.52 9.44 26.09
C LEU A 120 -1.65 8.58 24.83
N PHE A 121 -1.55 9.22 23.67
CA PHE A 121 -1.38 8.57 22.37
C PHE A 121 0.08 8.69 21.96
N LEU A 122 0.82 7.56 22.02
CA LEU A 122 2.22 7.48 21.63
C LEU A 122 2.30 6.94 20.21
N ASP A 123 2.43 7.85 19.23
CA ASP A 123 2.50 7.50 17.81
C ASP A 123 3.91 7.16 17.36
N GLU A 124 3.99 6.28 16.36
CA GLU A 124 5.23 5.75 15.79
C GLU A 124 6.20 5.22 16.87
N ILE A 125 5.66 4.55 17.90
CA ILE A 125 6.48 3.97 18.97
C ILE A 125 7.49 2.94 18.46
N ASP A 126 7.25 2.38 17.26
CA ASP A 126 8.13 1.49 16.52
C ASP A 126 9.35 2.15 15.88
N SER A 127 9.42 3.47 15.88
CA SER A 127 10.65 4.20 15.53
C SER A 127 11.74 3.95 16.58
N ILE A 128 11.35 3.76 17.85
CA ILE A 128 12.24 3.42 18.94
C ILE A 128 12.50 1.92 18.88
N GLN A 129 13.77 1.52 18.87
CA GLN A 129 14.16 0.11 18.73
C GLN A 129 15.05 -0.35 19.90
N GLY A 130 15.29 -1.66 19.95
CA GLY A 130 16.24 -2.28 20.86
C GLY A 130 16.00 -2.01 22.35
N GLU A 131 17.06 -1.68 23.09
CA GLU A 131 17.00 -1.46 24.54
C GLU A 131 16.24 -0.18 24.90
N SER A 132 16.22 0.83 24.03
CA SER A 132 15.45 2.06 24.23
C SER A 132 13.94 1.79 24.29
N LEU A 133 13.41 1.02 23.34
CA LEU A 133 11.99 0.64 23.34
C LEU A 133 11.66 -0.20 24.57
N ARG A 134 12.55 -1.13 24.92
CA ARG A 134 12.41 -1.97 26.12
C ARG A 134 12.39 -1.14 27.40
N SER A 135 13.23 -0.11 27.52
CA SER A 135 13.25 0.79 28.67
C SER A 135 11.92 1.52 28.81
N VAL A 136 11.46 2.19 27.74
CA VAL A 136 10.19 2.93 27.72
C VAL A 136 9.02 2.05 28.15
N LEU A 137 8.88 0.87 27.55
CA LEU A 137 7.75 -0.02 27.84
C LEU A 137 7.81 -0.65 29.23
N ARG A 138 9.00 -0.93 29.77
CA ARG A 138 9.16 -1.38 31.16
C ARG A 138 8.75 -0.31 32.15
N GLN A 139 9.05 0.96 31.88
CA GLN A 139 8.62 2.08 32.72
C GLN A 139 7.10 2.26 32.69
N LEU A 140 6.47 2.22 31.51
CA LEU A 140 5.01 2.26 31.39
C LEU A 140 4.36 1.08 32.14
N ARG A 141 4.95 -0.13 32.04
CA ARG A 141 4.52 -1.32 32.79
C ARG A 141 4.58 -1.13 34.29
N ALA A 142 5.72 -0.64 34.76
CA ALA A 142 5.95 -0.43 36.18
C ALA A 142 4.90 0.53 36.75
N GLY A 143 4.63 1.63 36.04
CA GLY A 143 3.59 2.60 36.42
C GLY A 143 2.20 1.98 36.49
N TYR A 144 1.79 1.26 35.42
CA TYR A 144 0.49 0.59 35.38
C TYR A 144 0.28 -0.42 36.51
N ASN A 145 1.27 -1.30 36.75
CA ASN A 145 1.14 -2.38 37.73
C ASN A 145 1.25 -1.90 39.19
N THR A 146 2.06 -0.87 39.45
CA THR A 146 2.39 -0.48 40.83
C THR A 146 1.65 0.75 41.33
N ALA A 147 1.05 1.54 40.43
CA ALA A 147 0.39 2.79 40.79
C ALA A 147 -0.77 3.14 39.84
N ARG A 148 -1.67 2.19 39.60
CA ARG A 148 -2.78 2.36 38.65
C ARG A 148 -3.59 3.65 38.85
N ASP A 149 -3.92 3.97 40.10
CA ASP A 149 -4.73 5.17 40.44
C ASP A 149 -3.89 6.47 40.52
N ARG A 150 -2.57 6.39 40.36
CA ARG A 150 -1.63 7.52 40.43
C ARG A 150 -0.67 7.53 39.22
N PHE A 151 -1.13 6.97 38.12
CA PHE A 151 -0.39 6.90 36.88
C PHE A 151 -1.33 7.18 35.71
N VAL A 152 -0.77 7.19 34.50
CA VAL A 152 -1.52 7.54 33.29
C VAL A 152 -2.77 6.67 33.20
N HIS A 153 -3.92 7.30 32.99
CA HIS A 153 -5.21 6.64 33.03
C HIS A 153 -5.31 5.61 31.90
N SER A 154 -4.99 6.00 30.67
CA SER A 154 -4.96 5.12 29.50
C SER A 154 -3.81 5.51 28.56
N ILE A 155 -3.22 4.51 27.90
CA ILE A 155 -2.17 4.70 26.89
C ILE A 155 -2.52 3.93 25.64
N ALA A 156 -2.48 4.62 24.51
CA ALA A 156 -2.57 4.04 23.18
C ALA A 156 -1.17 4.00 22.54
N LEU A 157 -0.60 2.81 22.41
CA LEU A 157 0.68 2.60 21.72
C LEU A 157 0.42 2.37 20.24
N CYS A 158 0.94 3.25 19.39
CA CYS A 158 0.57 3.26 17.98
C CYS A 158 1.78 3.02 17.08
N GLY A 159 1.72 2.01 16.19
CA GLY A 159 2.86 1.62 15.35
C GLY A 159 2.46 0.79 14.12
N LEU A 160 3.45 0.28 13.38
CA LEU A 160 3.22 -0.55 12.19
C LEU A 160 2.86 -2.01 12.50
N ARG A 161 3.25 -2.51 13.68
CA ARG A 161 3.08 -3.92 14.07
C ARG A 161 2.36 -4.06 15.40
N ASP A 162 1.85 -5.26 15.69
CA ASP A 162 1.44 -5.57 17.05
C ASP A 162 2.69 -5.53 17.95
N VAL A 163 2.50 -5.04 19.16
CA VAL A 163 3.54 -4.96 20.17
C VAL A 163 4.22 -6.31 20.48
N ARG A 164 3.53 -7.43 20.24
CA ARG A 164 4.06 -8.80 20.32
C ARG A 164 5.20 -9.04 19.32
N ASP A 165 5.17 -8.37 18.16
CA ASP A 165 6.16 -8.54 17.09
C ASP A 165 7.40 -7.64 17.29
N TYR A 166 7.35 -6.66 18.21
CA TYR A 166 8.54 -5.89 18.61
C TYR A 166 9.60 -6.78 19.29
N LYS A 167 9.19 -7.90 19.88
CA LYS A 167 10.09 -8.85 20.54
C LYS A 167 11.03 -9.53 19.54
N VAL A 168 10.55 -9.81 18.33
CA VAL A 168 11.32 -10.41 17.23
C VAL A 168 12.27 -9.37 16.62
N ALA A 169 11.81 -8.13 16.44
CA ALA A 169 12.64 -7.04 15.92
C ALA A 169 13.77 -6.61 16.88
N SER A 170 13.59 -6.83 18.18
CA SER A 170 14.59 -6.53 19.23
C SER A 170 15.62 -7.64 19.45
N GLY A 171 15.69 -8.66 18.58
CA GLY A 171 16.68 -9.73 18.65
C GLY A 171 16.45 -10.77 19.76
N GLY A 172 15.24 -10.90 20.30
CA GLY A 172 14.92 -11.91 21.32
C GLY A 172 14.60 -13.29 20.73
N GLU A 173 15.02 -14.37 21.42
CA GLU A 173 14.60 -15.75 21.11
C GLU A 173 13.06 -15.92 21.20
N GLU A 174 12.52 -16.84 20.41
CA GLU A 174 11.13 -17.33 20.51
C GLU A 174 10.77 -17.74 21.95
N PRO A 175 9.49 -17.64 22.35
CA PRO A 175 9.13 -17.83 23.75
C PRO A 175 9.37 -19.28 24.19
N ARG A 176 10.26 -19.45 25.17
CA ARG A 176 10.00 -20.44 26.22
C ARG A 176 8.75 -19.98 26.96
N LEU A 177 7.73 -20.83 27.06
CA LEU A 177 6.52 -20.60 27.86
C LEU A 177 6.94 -20.04 29.24
N GLY A 178 6.54 -18.80 29.56
CA GLY A 178 6.71 -18.22 30.90
C GLY A 178 7.62 -16.98 31.05
N SER A 179 8.24 -16.42 30.00
CA SER A 179 8.94 -15.13 30.15
C SER A 179 7.97 -13.95 30.30
N ALA A 180 8.05 -13.20 31.42
CA ALA A 180 7.18 -12.08 31.76
C ALA A 180 7.43 -10.85 30.85
N SER A 181 6.89 -10.89 29.63
CA SER A 181 7.02 -9.86 28.61
C SER A 181 6.57 -8.47 29.10
N PRO A 182 7.36 -7.38 28.89
CA PRO A 182 6.93 -6.01 29.19
C PRO A 182 5.68 -5.58 28.41
N PHE A 183 5.30 -6.37 27.40
CA PHE A 183 4.18 -6.16 26.49
C PHE A 183 2.81 -6.69 27.02
N ASN A 184 2.76 -7.27 28.23
CA ASN A 184 1.56 -7.94 28.78
C ASN A 184 0.60 -7.03 29.58
N ILE A 185 0.66 -5.71 29.40
CA ILE A 185 -0.27 -4.76 30.06
C ILE A 185 -1.51 -4.50 29.20
N LYS A 186 -1.49 -4.97 27.95
CA LYS A 186 -2.54 -4.67 26.98
C LYS A 186 -3.77 -5.54 27.16
N VAL A 187 -4.94 -4.94 26.93
CA VAL A 187 -6.21 -5.67 26.87
C VAL A 187 -6.49 -6.14 25.45
N GLU A 188 -6.43 -5.23 24.46
CA GLU A 188 -6.66 -5.56 23.03
C GLU A 188 -5.78 -4.74 22.06
N SER A 189 -5.72 -5.19 20.80
CA SER A 189 -5.04 -4.50 19.68
C SER A 189 -6.11 -4.03 18.67
N ILE A 190 -6.24 -2.72 18.47
CA ILE A 190 -7.09 -2.11 17.44
C ILE A 190 -6.32 -2.09 16.12
N ARG A 191 -6.93 -2.62 15.07
CA ARG A 191 -6.42 -2.47 13.71
C ARG A 191 -7.14 -1.34 12.99
N LEU A 192 -6.40 -0.34 12.54
CA LEU A 192 -6.95 0.67 11.63
C LEU A 192 -6.99 0.09 10.22
N GLY A 193 -8.20 -0.20 9.74
CA GLY A 193 -8.43 -0.77 8.42
C GLY A 193 -8.41 0.25 7.28
N ASP A 194 -8.49 -0.28 6.06
CA ASP A 194 -8.89 0.49 4.89
C ASP A 194 -10.36 0.88 5.01
N PHE A 195 -10.76 1.98 4.36
CA PHE A 195 -12.16 2.38 4.30
C PHE A 195 -13.02 1.30 3.63
N THR A 196 -14.24 1.14 4.11
CA THR A 196 -15.32 0.46 3.39
C THR A 196 -15.81 1.32 2.24
N TYR A 197 -16.60 0.73 1.34
CA TYR A 197 -17.25 1.49 0.26
C TYR A 197 -18.10 2.64 0.82
N ASP A 198 -18.90 2.36 1.85
CA ASP A 198 -19.80 3.35 2.47
C ASP A 198 -19.00 4.49 3.12
N GLU A 199 -17.86 4.19 3.74
CA GLU A 199 -16.94 5.20 4.27
C GLU A 199 -16.32 6.08 3.17
N VAL A 200 -15.95 5.51 2.02
CA VAL A 200 -15.48 6.30 0.86
C VAL A 200 -16.61 7.18 0.31
N ALA A 201 -17.81 6.63 0.16
CA ALA A 201 -18.98 7.35 -0.30
C ALA A 201 -19.33 8.50 0.65
N ALA A 202 -19.33 8.26 1.96
CA ALA A 202 -19.54 9.27 2.99
C ALA A 202 -18.45 10.35 2.95
N LEU A 203 -17.18 9.97 2.82
CA LEU A 203 -16.06 10.90 2.73
C LEU A 203 -16.21 11.85 1.52
N TYR A 204 -16.59 11.35 0.35
CA TYR A 204 -16.81 12.16 -0.85
C TYR A 204 -18.13 12.96 -0.76
N GLY A 205 -19.14 12.41 -0.09
CA GLY A 205 -20.39 13.09 0.22
C GLY A 205 -20.18 14.32 1.11
N GLN A 206 -19.23 14.29 2.05
CA GLN A 206 -18.87 15.47 2.85
C GLN A 206 -18.34 16.63 1.99
N HIS A 207 -17.52 16.34 0.97
CA HIS A 207 -17.06 17.36 0.02
C HIS A 207 -18.21 17.94 -0.80
N THR A 208 -19.11 17.07 -1.26
CA THR A 208 -20.31 17.47 -1.99
C THR A 208 -21.18 18.41 -1.14
N ALA A 209 -21.44 18.06 0.13
CA ALA A 209 -22.21 18.89 1.04
C ALA A 209 -21.54 20.24 1.32
N ALA A 210 -20.21 20.28 1.42
CA ALA A 210 -19.47 21.50 1.74
C ALA A 210 -19.31 22.46 0.55
N THR A 211 -19.25 21.94 -0.68
CA THR A 211 -18.86 22.73 -1.87
C THR A 211 -19.93 22.78 -2.96
N GLY A 212 -20.92 21.89 -2.92
CA GLY A 212 -21.88 21.67 -4.00
C GLY A 212 -21.31 20.89 -5.20
N GLN A 213 -20.02 20.52 -5.18
CA GLN A 213 -19.40 19.74 -6.24
C GLN A 213 -19.65 18.24 -6.03
N GLU A 214 -20.50 17.65 -6.87
CA GLU A 214 -20.90 16.25 -6.77
C GLU A 214 -19.86 15.27 -7.33
N PHE A 215 -19.79 14.08 -6.73
CA PHE A 215 -19.19 12.89 -7.34
C PHE A 215 -20.30 11.98 -7.86
N SER A 216 -20.20 11.55 -9.12
CA SER A 216 -21.10 10.52 -9.65
C SER A 216 -20.91 9.17 -8.93
N THR A 217 -21.95 8.33 -8.90
CA THR A 217 -21.85 6.97 -8.32
C THR A 217 -20.72 6.17 -8.93
N ARG A 218 -20.54 6.24 -10.26
CA ARG A 218 -19.44 5.56 -10.96
C ARG A 218 -18.06 6.08 -10.53
N ALA A 219 -17.92 7.36 -10.24
CA ALA A 219 -16.67 7.91 -9.72
C ALA A 219 -16.31 7.32 -8.35
N ILE A 220 -17.31 7.15 -7.47
CA ILE A 220 -17.14 6.54 -6.15
C ILE A 220 -16.78 5.05 -6.28
N ASP A 221 -17.51 4.31 -7.12
CA ASP A 221 -17.22 2.90 -7.43
C ASP A 221 -15.80 2.72 -7.95
N LEU A 222 -15.38 3.61 -8.84
CA LEU A 222 -14.06 3.59 -9.47
C LEU A 222 -12.95 3.91 -8.47
N ALA A 223 -13.13 4.95 -7.66
CA ALA A 223 -12.20 5.31 -6.61
C ALA A 223 -12.04 4.15 -5.61
N TYR A 224 -13.15 3.60 -5.11
CA TYR A 224 -13.10 2.51 -4.14
C TYR A 224 -12.40 1.26 -4.69
N TYR A 225 -12.64 0.88 -5.94
CA TYR A 225 -11.95 -0.26 -6.52
C TYR A 225 -10.45 -0.03 -6.65
N TYR A 226 -10.02 1.14 -7.13
CA TYR A 226 -8.61 1.43 -7.37
C TYR A 226 -7.81 1.49 -6.08
N THR A 227 -8.41 1.99 -5.01
CA THR A 227 -7.75 2.15 -3.71
C THR A 227 -8.02 1.00 -2.77
N LYS A 228 -9.10 0.22 -3.01
CA LYS A 228 -9.69 -0.72 -2.04
C LYS A 228 -9.94 -0.08 -0.67
N GLY A 229 -10.23 1.21 -0.67
CA GLY A 229 -10.44 2.01 0.54
C GLY A 229 -9.17 2.47 1.22
N GLN A 230 -7.98 2.22 0.66
CA GLN A 230 -6.72 2.66 1.26
C GLN A 230 -6.80 4.18 1.51
N PRO A 231 -6.66 4.66 2.76
CA PRO A 231 -7.06 6.01 3.13
C PRO A 231 -6.30 7.12 2.40
N TRP A 232 -4.99 6.97 2.24
CA TRP A 232 -4.16 7.96 1.54
C TRP A 232 -4.48 8.04 0.06
N LEU A 233 -4.54 6.92 -0.66
CA LEU A 233 -4.88 6.80 -2.07
C LEU A 233 -6.28 7.37 -2.33
N THR A 234 -7.25 7.07 -1.46
CA THR A 234 -8.62 7.57 -1.59
C THR A 234 -8.67 9.09 -1.51
N ASN A 235 -7.93 9.69 -0.58
CA ASN A 235 -7.82 11.15 -0.47
C ASN A 235 -6.95 11.74 -1.59
N ALA A 236 -5.90 11.03 -2.03
CA ALA A 236 -5.01 11.47 -3.09
C ALA A 236 -5.73 11.56 -4.43
N LEU A 237 -6.57 10.58 -4.78
CA LEU A 237 -7.40 10.63 -6.00
C LEU A 237 -8.34 11.83 -5.98
N ALA A 238 -9.10 12.03 -4.89
CA ALA A 238 -9.98 13.18 -4.76
C ALA A 238 -9.21 14.51 -4.84
N SER A 239 -8.07 14.61 -4.16
CA SER A 239 -7.22 15.80 -4.19
C SER A 239 -6.63 16.06 -5.57
N GLU A 240 -6.24 15.03 -6.33
CA GLU A 240 -5.75 15.17 -7.70
C GLU A 240 -6.84 15.77 -8.59
N VAL A 241 -8.05 15.20 -8.56
CA VAL A 241 -9.19 15.72 -9.34
C VAL A 241 -9.53 17.16 -8.95
N ILE A 242 -9.70 17.43 -7.66
CA ILE A 242 -10.21 18.71 -7.17
C ILE A 242 -9.14 19.81 -7.27
N ARG A 243 -7.91 19.55 -6.84
CA ARG A 243 -6.89 20.59 -6.65
C ARG A 243 -5.90 20.69 -7.79
N ARG A 244 -5.55 19.57 -8.43
CA ARG A 244 -4.52 19.52 -9.48
C ARG A 244 -5.13 19.62 -10.87
N MET A 245 -6.09 18.76 -11.18
CA MET A 245 -6.85 18.79 -12.42
C MET A 245 -7.85 19.94 -12.45
N LYS A 246 -8.34 20.37 -11.27
CA LYS A 246 -9.29 21.48 -11.11
C LYS A 246 -10.55 21.29 -11.95
N ILE A 247 -11.05 20.06 -11.97
CA ILE A 247 -12.30 19.74 -12.67
C ILE A 247 -13.42 20.62 -12.13
N ALA A 248 -14.15 21.25 -13.05
CA ALA A 248 -15.35 22.02 -12.75
C ALA A 248 -16.60 21.14 -12.91
N GLY A 249 -17.60 21.35 -12.06
CA GLY A 249 -18.84 20.55 -12.09
C GLY A 249 -18.66 19.14 -11.54
N THR A 250 -19.57 18.24 -11.93
CA THR A 250 -19.65 16.86 -11.42
C THR A 250 -18.41 16.05 -11.78
N ILE A 251 -17.84 15.38 -10.78
CA ILE A 251 -16.70 14.48 -10.92
C ILE A 251 -17.19 13.11 -11.40
N THR A 252 -16.69 12.66 -12.55
CA THR A 252 -17.04 11.40 -13.21
C THR A 252 -15.96 10.34 -13.00
N ASP A 253 -16.27 9.11 -13.38
CA ASP A 253 -15.32 8.00 -13.49
C ASP A 253 -14.14 8.33 -14.41
N ASP A 254 -14.36 8.98 -15.55
CA ASP A 254 -13.27 9.43 -16.43
C ASP A 254 -12.26 10.33 -15.71
N HIS A 255 -12.73 11.24 -14.85
CA HIS A 255 -11.85 12.11 -14.06
C HIS A 255 -11.05 11.31 -13.00
N ILE A 256 -11.65 10.29 -12.40
CA ILE A 256 -10.97 9.42 -11.43
C ILE A 256 -9.93 8.53 -12.11
N ASP A 257 -10.25 8.02 -13.30
CA ASP A 257 -9.34 7.24 -14.13
C ASP A 257 -8.10 8.08 -14.50
N GLU A 258 -8.31 9.31 -15.00
CA GLU A 258 -7.21 10.23 -15.29
C GLU A 258 -6.39 10.60 -14.04
N ALA A 259 -7.05 10.84 -12.90
CA ALA A 259 -6.37 11.12 -11.64
C ALA A 259 -5.49 9.95 -11.18
N LYS A 260 -5.95 8.71 -11.34
CA LYS A 260 -5.17 7.50 -11.03
C LYS A 260 -3.89 7.47 -11.87
N GLU A 261 -3.99 7.69 -13.16
CA GLU A 261 -2.84 7.70 -14.07
C GLU A 261 -1.84 8.80 -13.71
N ARG A 262 -2.33 10.02 -13.44
CA ARG A 262 -1.49 11.14 -13.00
C ARG A 262 -0.78 10.84 -11.69
N LEU A 263 -1.46 10.22 -10.73
CA LEU A 263 -0.89 9.85 -9.43
C LEU A 263 0.26 8.83 -9.58
N ILE A 264 0.09 7.84 -10.46
CA ILE A 264 1.11 6.80 -10.74
C ILE A 264 2.31 7.41 -11.48
N LEU A 265 2.08 8.29 -12.45
CA LEU A 265 3.14 8.97 -13.20
C LEU A 265 3.93 9.96 -12.34
N ALA A 266 3.25 10.71 -11.48
CA ALA A 266 3.85 11.76 -10.66
C ALA A 266 4.82 11.24 -9.59
N ARG A 267 4.97 9.91 -9.44
CA ARG A 267 5.82 9.26 -8.43
C ARG A 267 5.70 9.97 -7.08
N ALA A 268 4.49 10.01 -6.52
CA ALA A 268 4.29 10.60 -5.20
C ALA A 268 5.35 10.05 -4.24
N THR A 269 5.94 10.89 -3.39
CA THR A 269 7.06 10.55 -2.48
C THR A 269 6.85 9.26 -1.69
N HIS A 270 5.60 8.87 -1.44
CA HIS A 270 5.24 7.57 -0.87
C HIS A 270 5.66 6.36 -1.73
N LEU A 271 5.52 6.45 -3.05
CA LEU A 271 5.85 5.38 -4.00
C LEU A 271 7.37 5.18 -4.09
N ASP A 272 8.17 6.22 -3.86
CA ASP A 272 9.64 6.08 -3.77
C ASP A 272 10.06 5.27 -2.54
N SER A 273 9.33 5.39 -1.42
CA SER A 273 9.59 4.57 -0.23
C SER A 273 9.32 3.08 -0.45
N LEU A 274 8.45 2.73 -1.41
CA LEU A 274 8.19 1.35 -1.83
C LEU A 274 9.38 0.75 -2.56
N VAL A 275 10.14 1.53 -3.33
CA VAL A 275 11.28 1.06 -4.13
C VAL A 275 12.30 0.33 -3.25
N TYR A 276 12.65 0.92 -2.11
CA TYR A 276 13.59 0.31 -1.17
C TYR A 276 13.02 -1.00 -0.61
N LYS A 277 11.73 -1.02 -0.24
CA LYS A 277 11.07 -2.21 0.31
C LYS A 277 10.96 -3.37 -0.68
N LEU A 278 10.82 -3.10 -1.97
CA LEU A 278 10.77 -4.15 -3.01
C LEU A 278 12.10 -4.93 -3.16
N THR A 279 13.19 -4.46 -2.54
CA THR A 279 14.46 -5.18 -2.47
C THR A 279 14.61 -6.09 -1.26
N ASP A 280 13.72 -5.98 -0.25
CA ASP A 280 13.71 -6.86 0.92
C ASP A 280 13.35 -8.29 0.50
N THR A 281 14.10 -9.27 0.99
CA THR A 281 13.94 -10.68 0.60
C THR A 281 12.56 -11.23 0.97
N ARG A 282 12.01 -10.83 2.13
CA ARG A 282 10.67 -11.25 2.58
C ARG A 282 9.58 -10.68 1.68
N VAL A 283 9.76 -9.43 1.25
CA VAL A 283 8.82 -8.77 0.32
C VAL A 283 8.84 -9.47 -1.02
N ARG A 284 10.03 -9.78 -1.53
CA ARG A 284 10.20 -10.48 -2.79
C ARG A 284 9.58 -11.87 -2.80
N GLN A 285 9.80 -12.67 -1.75
CA GLN A 285 9.24 -14.03 -1.62
C GLN A 285 7.71 -14.06 -1.73
N VAL A 286 7.03 -13.01 -1.26
CA VAL A 286 5.57 -12.91 -1.33
C VAL A 286 5.10 -12.29 -2.65
N LEU A 287 5.75 -11.22 -3.11
CA LEU A 287 5.28 -10.49 -4.30
C LEU A 287 5.63 -11.18 -5.61
N GLU A 288 6.74 -11.89 -5.69
CA GLU A 288 7.19 -12.54 -6.92
C GLU A 288 6.17 -13.57 -7.45
N PRO A 289 5.67 -14.52 -6.65
CA PRO A 289 4.63 -15.45 -7.11
C PRO A 289 3.33 -14.74 -7.50
N LEU A 290 2.92 -13.72 -6.74
CA LEU A 290 1.72 -12.92 -7.05
C LEU A 290 1.82 -12.18 -8.39
N LEU A 291 3.01 -11.66 -8.72
CA LEU A 291 3.28 -11.00 -9.99
C LEU A 291 3.40 -12.01 -11.14
N ALA A 292 3.91 -13.20 -10.84
CA ALA A 292 4.05 -14.31 -11.78
C ALA A 292 2.73 -15.06 -12.03
N GLY A 293 1.69 -14.79 -11.24
CA GLY A 293 0.40 -15.47 -11.30
C GLY A 293 0.43 -16.91 -10.79
N THR A 294 1.41 -17.25 -9.96
CA THR A 294 1.55 -18.57 -9.33
C THR A 294 0.89 -18.62 -7.96
N GLU A 295 0.50 -19.83 -7.55
CA GLU A 295 0.06 -20.06 -6.18
C GLU A 295 1.26 -19.94 -5.24
N LEU A 296 1.01 -19.31 -4.10
CA LEU A 296 1.97 -19.18 -3.01
C LEU A 296 1.96 -20.50 -2.23
N ASP A 297 3.04 -21.28 -2.34
CA ASP A 297 3.24 -22.50 -1.53
C ASP A 297 3.74 -22.10 -0.14
N VAL A 298 2.83 -21.56 0.67
CA VAL A 298 3.16 -21.12 2.02
C VAL A 298 2.06 -21.53 2.98
N ASP A 299 2.43 -22.17 4.08
CA ASP A 299 1.54 -22.40 5.22
C ASP A 299 1.11 -21.05 5.80
N ASP A 300 -0.08 -20.60 5.40
CA ASP A 300 -0.72 -19.28 5.62
C ASP A 300 -0.73 -18.76 7.07
N ILE A 301 -0.45 -19.61 8.05
CA ILE A 301 -0.60 -19.32 9.49
C ILE A 301 0.72 -18.89 10.13
N TYR A 302 1.88 -19.18 9.51
CA TYR A 302 3.19 -19.03 10.15
C TYR A 302 4.30 -18.38 9.31
N ASP A 303 4.04 -17.88 8.09
CA ASP A 303 5.08 -17.15 7.36
C ASP A 303 5.22 -15.69 7.84
N ASP A 304 6.29 -15.43 8.58
CA ASP A 304 6.77 -14.11 8.97
C ASP A 304 6.86 -13.14 7.78
N SER A 305 7.15 -13.63 6.58
CA SER A 305 7.23 -12.83 5.36
C SER A 305 5.85 -12.33 4.92
N VAL A 306 4.84 -13.20 4.91
CA VAL A 306 3.45 -12.82 4.59
C VAL A 306 2.92 -11.82 5.63
N SER A 307 3.16 -12.06 6.93
CA SER A 307 2.78 -11.10 7.97
C SER A 307 3.47 -9.75 7.76
N TYR A 308 4.78 -9.77 7.52
CA TYR A 308 5.56 -8.56 7.27
C TYR A 308 5.04 -7.74 6.09
N VAL A 309 4.75 -8.40 4.97
CA VAL A 309 4.27 -7.74 3.74
C VAL A 309 2.85 -7.21 3.92
N ARG A 310 2.03 -7.88 4.75
CA ARG A 310 0.68 -7.41 5.13
C ARG A 310 0.76 -6.18 6.02
N ASP A 311 1.68 -6.13 6.98
CA ASP A 311 1.90 -4.97 7.86
C ASP A 311 2.42 -3.76 7.09
N LEU A 312 3.22 -4.00 6.04
CA LEU A 312 3.61 -2.95 5.09
C LEU A 312 2.43 -2.41 4.27
N GLY A 313 1.28 -3.08 4.27
CA GLY A 313 0.12 -2.71 3.47
C GLY A 313 0.24 -3.06 1.98
N LEU A 314 1.19 -3.92 1.60
CA LEU A 314 1.43 -4.28 0.19
C LEU A 314 0.49 -5.39 -0.31
N ILE A 315 0.01 -6.23 0.61
CA ILE A 315 -1.00 -7.26 0.33
C ILE A 315 -2.27 -7.01 1.13
N ALA A 316 -3.40 -7.49 0.58
CA ALA A 316 -4.71 -7.30 1.17
C ALA A 316 -4.85 -8.02 2.52
N PRO A 317 -5.72 -7.51 3.41
CA PRO A 317 -6.11 -8.25 4.60
C PRO A 317 -6.90 -9.51 4.25
N GLY A 318 -6.77 -10.55 5.10
CA GLY A 318 -7.53 -11.79 4.99
C GLY A 318 -6.70 -12.99 4.55
N LYS A 319 -7.39 -14.11 4.33
CA LYS A 319 -6.77 -15.41 3.98
C LYS A 319 -6.20 -15.40 2.57
N THR A 320 -6.92 -14.84 1.60
CA THR A 320 -6.47 -14.81 0.21
C THR A 320 -5.33 -13.80 0.04
N ILE A 321 -4.13 -14.30 -0.24
CA ILE A 321 -2.98 -13.45 -0.52
C ILE A 321 -3.14 -12.83 -1.92
N ARG A 322 -3.17 -11.50 -1.96
CA ARG A 322 -3.23 -10.68 -3.18
C ARG A 322 -2.65 -9.32 -2.90
N ILE A 323 -2.16 -8.62 -3.91
CA ILE A 323 -1.72 -7.23 -3.79
C ILE A 323 -2.88 -6.36 -3.26
N ALA A 324 -2.58 -5.44 -2.34
CA ALA A 324 -3.57 -4.73 -1.54
C ALA A 324 -4.62 -3.98 -2.37
N ASN A 325 -4.18 -3.31 -3.44
CA ASN A 325 -5.07 -2.57 -4.34
C ASN A 325 -4.49 -2.49 -5.77
N PRO A 326 -5.33 -2.21 -6.79
CA PRO A 326 -4.91 -2.04 -8.18
C PRO A 326 -3.79 -1.01 -8.38
N ILE A 327 -3.82 0.14 -7.69
CA ILE A 327 -2.78 1.17 -7.83
C ILE A 327 -1.42 0.62 -7.40
N TYR A 328 -1.35 -0.06 -6.26
CA TYR A 328 -0.09 -0.68 -5.80
C TYR A 328 0.39 -1.76 -6.76
N ASN A 329 -0.49 -2.56 -7.34
CA ASN A 329 -0.09 -3.55 -8.33
C ASN A 329 0.62 -2.89 -9.52
N GLU A 330 0.03 -1.82 -10.05
CA GLU A 330 0.61 -1.07 -11.17
C GLU A 330 1.92 -0.38 -10.79
N VAL A 331 1.98 0.26 -9.63
CA VAL A 331 3.20 0.93 -9.14
C VAL A 331 4.32 -0.06 -8.90
N ILE A 332 4.06 -1.18 -8.23
CA ILE A 332 5.07 -2.21 -7.96
C ILE A 332 5.69 -2.68 -9.27
N VAL A 333 4.85 -3.03 -10.24
CA VAL A 333 5.31 -3.43 -11.57
C VAL A 333 6.14 -2.32 -12.21
N ARG A 334 5.65 -1.08 -12.24
CA ARG A 334 6.34 0.06 -12.85
C ARG A 334 7.70 0.35 -12.20
N VAL A 335 7.82 0.19 -10.89
CA VAL A 335 9.08 0.34 -10.16
C VAL A 335 10.06 -0.76 -10.55
N LEU A 336 9.60 -2.00 -10.63
CA LEU A 336 10.43 -3.15 -11.01
C LEU A 336 10.90 -3.05 -12.47
N THR A 337 10.07 -2.51 -13.37
CA THR A 337 10.39 -2.33 -14.79
C THR A 337 11.20 -1.08 -15.10
N ALA A 338 11.23 -0.07 -14.23
CA ALA A 338 11.92 1.20 -14.49
C ALA A 338 13.40 1.02 -14.87
N THR A 339 14.12 0.05 -14.27
CA THR A 339 15.52 -0.23 -14.65
C THR A 339 15.62 -0.95 -16.01
N LEU A 340 14.64 -1.78 -16.34
CA LEU A 340 14.58 -2.48 -17.63
C LEU A 340 14.34 -1.48 -18.77
N GLU A 341 13.46 -0.51 -18.58
CA GLU A 341 13.15 0.54 -19.57
C GLU A 341 14.40 1.29 -20.07
N HIS A 342 15.39 1.53 -19.21
CA HIS A 342 16.64 2.21 -19.60
C HIS A 342 17.46 1.43 -20.62
N ASN A 343 17.23 0.11 -20.74
CA ASN A 343 17.90 -0.74 -21.71
C ASN A 343 17.07 -0.94 -22.99
N ILE A 344 15.92 -0.26 -23.11
CA ILE A 344 15.02 -0.34 -24.27
C ILE A 344 15.14 0.95 -25.08
N PHE A 345 15.96 0.88 -26.12
CA PHE A 345 16.28 2.01 -27.01
C PHE A 345 15.30 2.10 -28.19
N VAL A 346 14.03 2.36 -27.88
CA VAL A 346 12.99 2.61 -28.90
C VAL A 346 12.44 4.03 -28.79
N GLU A 347 12.04 4.59 -29.93
CA GLU A 347 11.42 5.91 -30.01
C GLU A 347 9.88 5.76 -30.01
N PRO A 348 9.16 6.19 -28.95
CA PRO A 348 7.72 5.91 -28.81
C PRO A 348 6.87 6.46 -29.96
N SER A 349 7.27 7.61 -30.52
CA SER A 349 6.58 8.25 -31.65
C SER A 349 6.62 7.40 -32.92
N ALA A 350 7.60 6.49 -33.07
CA ALA A 350 7.73 5.60 -34.22
C ALA A 350 6.62 4.54 -34.30
N PHE A 351 5.87 4.31 -33.21
CA PHE A 351 4.76 3.36 -33.14
C PHE A 351 3.39 4.05 -33.24
N ARG A 352 3.36 5.36 -33.54
CA ARG A 352 2.12 6.11 -33.69
C ARG A 352 1.75 6.26 -35.15
N LEU A 353 0.51 5.92 -35.47
CA LEU A 353 -0.13 6.24 -36.74
C LEU A 353 -0.48 7.74 -36.77
N PRO A 354 -0.69 8.33 -37.97
CA PRO A 354 -0.97 9.76 -38.12
C PRO A 354 -2.21 10.26 -37.34
N ASP A 355 -3.18 9.39 -37.06
CA ASP A 355 -4.40 9.69 -36.29
C ASP A 355 -4.19 9.60 -34.76
N GLY A 356 -2.99 9.21 -34.32
CA GLY A 356 -2.62 9.03 -32.91
C GLY A 356 -2.81 7.60 -32.39
N ARG A 357 -3.35 6.68 -33.21
CA ARG A 357 -3.46 5.26 -32.84
C ARG A 357 -2.08 4.60 -32.74
N LEU A 358 -2.02 3.53 -31.97
CA LEU A 358 -0.86 2.67 -31.83
C LEU A 358 -0.82 1.66 -32.97
N ASP A 359 0.30 1.59 -33.68
CA ASP A 359 0.61 0.51 -34.61
C ASP A 359 1.00 -0.75 -33.83
N LEU A 360 -0.01 -1.51 -33.39
CA LEU A 360 0.19 -2.71 -32.58
C LEU A 360 1.00 -3.77 -33.32
N HIS A 361 0.79 -3.94 -34.63
CA HIS A 361 1.51 -4.93 -35.42
C HIS A 361 3.01 -4.62 -35.45
N LYS A 362 3.38 -3.36 -35.70
CA LYS A 362 4.78 -2.93 -35.62
C LYS A 362 5.36 -3.12 -34.22
N LEU A 363 4.61 -2.71 -33.19
CA LEU A 363 5.01 -2.87 -31.79
C LEU A 363 5.36 -4.33 -31.47
N LEU A 364 4.46 -5.26 -31.77
CA LEU A 364 4.65 -6.68 -31.44
C LEU A 364 5.77 -7.32 -32.28
N THR A 365 5.92 -6.89 -33.54
CA THR A 365 7.02 -7.34 -34.40
C THR A 365 8.39 -6.91 -33.84
N GLU A 366 8.52 -5.63 -33.46
CA GLU A 366 9.76 -5.13 -32.87
C GLU A 366 10.00 -5.68 -31.46
N PHE A 367 8.94 -5.94 -30.68
CA PHE A 367 9.04 -6.64 -29.40
C PHE A 367 9.62 -8.04 -29.58
N ILE A 368 9.18 -8.80 -30.58
CA ILE A 368 9.70 -10.15 -30.86
C ILE A 368 11.19 -10.11 -31.24
N ALA A 369 11.60 -9.15 -32.06
CA ALA A 369 13.02 -8.97 -32.40
C ALA A 369 13.84 -8.64 -31.14
N PHE A 370 13.35 -7.70 -30.33
CA PHE A 370 13.96 -7.35 -29.05
C PHE A 370 14.06 -8.55 -28.09
N TRP A 371 13.00 -9.36 -27.98
CA TRP A 371 12.94 -10.54 -27.11
C TRP A 371 13.96 -11.60 -27.51
N LYS A 372 14.12 -11.85 -28.82
CA LYS A 372 15.13 -12.78 -29.34
C LYS A 372 16.56 -12.37 -28.97
N GLU A 373 16.86 -11.08 -29.01
CA GLU A 373 18.20 -10.56 -28.78
C GLU A 373 18.53 -10.39 -27.29
N ASN A 374 17.54 -10.00 -26.48
CA ASN A 374 17.78 -9.50 -25.11
C ASN A 374 17.09 -10.35 -24.03
N GLY A 375 16.14 -11.22 -24.40
CA GLY A 375 15.28 -11.93 -23.44
C GLY A 375 16.07 -12.74 -22.41
N GLU A 376 17.08 -13.51 -22.85
CA GLU A 376 17.89 -14.34 -21.95
C GLU A 376 18.65 -13.52 -20.90
N ILE A 377 19.27 -12.40 -21.30
CA ILE A 377 20.02 -11.52 -20.39
C ILE A 377 19.08 -10.85 -19.39
N MET A 378 17.89 -10.45 -19.83
CA MET A 378 16.91 -9.78 -18.99
C MET A 378 16.23 -10.73 -18.00
N LEU A 379 16.04 -12.00 -18.39
CA LEU A 379 15.52 -13.06 -17.52
C LEU A 379 16.50 -13.39 -16.37
N ILE A 380 17.81 -13.23 -16.59
CA ILE A 380 18.87 -13.50 -15.60
C ILE A 380 19.04 -12.33 -14.60
N LYS A 381 18.72 -11.08 -14.99
CA LYS A 381 18.97 -9.90 -14.15
C LYS A 381 17.88 -9.67 -13.09
N LYS A 382 18.31 -9.81 -11.83
CA LYS A 382 17.71 -9.35 -10.55
C LYS A 382 16.38 -9.99 -10.11
N GLY A 383 16.40 -10.52 -8.88
CA GLY A 383 15.27 -10.51 -7.95
C GLY A 383 14.09 -11.42 -8.30
N TYR A 384 13.29 -10.99 -9.27
CA TYR A 384 11.95 -11.50 -9.58
C TYR A 384 11.99 -12.42 -10.80
N HIS A 385 12.71 -13.54 -10.66
CA HIS A 385 12.90 -14.52 -11.71
C HIS A 385 11.60 -15.16 -12.19
N GLU A 386 10.63 -15.45 -11.34
CA GLU A 386 9.36 -16.08 -11.74
C GLU A 386 8.47 -15.14 -12.57
N ALA A 387 8.52 -13.83 -12.26
CA ALA A 387 7.74 -12.78 -12.94
C ALA A 387 8.52 -12.08 -14.08
N ALA A 388 9.74 -12.52 -14.38
CA ALA A 388 10.65 -11.80 -15.27
C ALA A 388 10.08 -11.56 -16.67
N VAL A 389 9.39 -12.54 -17.26
CA VAL A 389 8.74 -12.40 -18.58
C VAL A 389 7.70 -11.28 -18.55
N GLN A 390 6.81 -11.32 -17.56
CA GLN A 390 5.74 -10.34 -17.38
C GLN A 390 6.33 -8.94 -17.20
N LEU A 391 7.42 -8.81 -16.42
CA LEU A 391 8.11 -7.55 -16.21
C LEU A 391 8.75 -7.02 -17.50
N VAL A 392 9.40 -7.86 -18.32
CA VAL A 392 10.02 -7.41 -19.57
C VAL A 392 8.97 -6.98 -20.60
N VAL A 393 7.90 -7.75 -20.77
CA VAL A 393 6.78 -7.37 -21.66
C VAL A 393 6.21 -6.03 -21.20
N MET A 394 5.95 -5.87 -19.90
CA MET A 394 5.44 -4.62 -19.36
C MET A 394 6.41 -3.46 -19.56
N ALA A 395 7.71 -3.65 -19.31
CA ALA A 395 8.73 -2.61 -19.50
C ALA A 395 8.77 -2.12 -20.95
N TYR A 396 8.71 -3.05 -21.91
CA TYR A 396 8.69 -2.73 -23.33
C TYR A 396 7.44 -1.95 -23.72
N LEU A 397 6.26 -2.44 -23.30
CA LEU A 397 5.00 -1.75 -23.54
C LEU A 397 5.01 -0.36 -22.90
N GLN A 398 5.43 -0.23 -21.64
CA GLN A 398 5.52 1.06 -20.95
C GLN A 398 6.42 2.01 -21.72
N ARG A 399 7.58 1.57 -22.19
CA ARG A 399 8.48 2.40 -22.99
C ARG A 399 7.81 2.93 -24.26
N VAL A 400 7.06 2.10 -24.99
CA VAL A 400 6.38 2.48 -26.24
C VAL A 400 5.11 3.31 -26.01
N VAL A 401 4.39 3.03 -24.92
CA VAL A 401 3.10 3.63 -24.60
C VAL A 401 3.24 4.96 -23.83
N ASN A 402 4.34 5.17 -23.09
CA ASN A 402 4.67 6.39 -22.32
C ASN A 402 4.66 7.73 -23.13
N GLY A 403 4.35 7.71 -24.44
CA GLY A 403 4.10 8.88 -25.30
C GLY A 403 2.63 9.35 -25.37
N GLY A 404 1.76 8.93 -24.45
CA GLY A 404 0.39 9.45 -24.33
C GLY A 404 -0.70 8.40 -24.11
N GLY A 405 -0.38 7.11 -24.06
CA GLY A 405 -1.31 6.03 -23.72
C GLY A 405 -1.08 5.47 -22.32
N TYR A 406 -1.88 4.46 -21.95
CA TYR A 406 -1.88 3.81 -20.64
C TYR A 406 -1.85 2.30 -20.80
N ILE A 407 -1.27 1.62 -19.82
CA ILE A 407 -1.30 0.15 -19.72
C ILE A 407 -1.93 -0.19 -18.39
N GLY A 408 -3.13 -0.74 -18.46
CA GLY A 408 -3.88 -1.18 -17.28
C GLY A 408 -4.08 -2.68 -17.27
N ARG A 409 -4.72 -3.15 -16.21
CA ARG A 409 -5.42 -4.45 -16.17
C ARG A 409 -6.89 -4.13 -16.06
N GLU A 410 -7.71 -4.56 -17.02
CA GLU A 410 -9.07 -4.06 -17.08
C GLU A 410 -9.98 -4.60 -15.96
N TYR A 411 -10.94 -3.74 -15.66
CA TYR A 411 -12.11 -3.85 -14.83
C TYR A 411 -13.07 -4.99 -15.19
N GLY A 412 -13.39 -5.79 -14.17
CA GLY A 412 -14.61 -6.58 -14.10
C GLY A 412 -14.98 -6.73 -12.63
N LEU A 413 -16.24 -6.46 -12.28
CA LEU A 413 -16.78 -6.71 -10.95
C LEU A 413 -16.68 -8.21 -10.63
N GLY A 414 -15.56 -8.62 -10.01
CA GLY A 414 -15.46 -9.89 -9.29
C GLY A 414 -14.89 -11.12 -10.01
N TYR A 415 -14.48 -11.07 -11.28
CA TYR A 415 -13.93 -12.24 -11.98
C TYR A 415 -12.67 -11.91 -12.79
N LYS A 416 -11.84 -12.94 -13.06
CA LYS A 416 -10.47 -12.93 -13.62
C LYS A 416 -10.20 -11.77 -14.61
N ARG A 417 -8.98 -11.23 -14.56
CA ARG A 417 -8.56 -9.95 -15.16
C ARG A 417 -7.78 -10.19 -16.46
N VAL A 418 -7.98 -9.32 -17.46
CA VAL A 418 -7.04 -9.21 -18.58
C VAL A 418 -5.66 -8.93 -18.03
N ASP A 419 -4.67 -9.71 -18.46
CA ASP A 419 -3.29 -9.55 -17.98
C ASP A 419 -2.72 -8.18 -18.33
N LEU A 420 -3.03 -7.68 -19.54
CA LEU A 420 -2.65 -6.35 -20.04
C LEU A 420 -3.71 -5.77 -20.99
N LEU A 421 -4.18 -4.55 -20.70
CA LEU A 421 -4.98 -3.72 -21.60
C LEU A 421 -4.19 -2.48 -21.97
N VAL A 422 -3.86 -2.32 -23.24
CA VAL A 422 -3.27 -1.09 -23.77
C VAL A 422 -4.40 -0.14 -24.18
N ARG A 423 -4.35 1.10 -23.68
CA ARG A 423 -5.27 2.18 -24.03
C ARG A 423 -4.51 3.34 -24.65
N GLN A 424 -4.74 3.59 -25.93
CA GLN A 424 -4.11 4.71 -26.64
C GLN A 424 -5.18 5.74 -27.01
N PRO A 425 -5.08 7.00 -26.54
CA PRO A 425 -5.97 8.04 -27.00
C PRO A 425 -5.62 8.41 -28.44
N TYR A 426 -6.65 8.65 -29.24
CA TYR A 426 -6.53 9.10 -30.63
C TYR A 426 -7.68 10.06 -30.96
N THR A 427 -7.59 10.73 -32.11
CA THR A 427 -8.67 11.59 -32.61
C THR A 427 -9.48 10.83 -33.64
N ASP A 428 -10.77 10.67 -33.41
CA ASP A 428 -11.66 10.01 -34.36
C ASP A 428 -11.95 10.88 -35.61
N ALA A 429 -12.69 10.32 -36.56
CA ALA A 429 -13.04 11.01 -37.81
C ALA A 429 -13.85 12.31 -37.60
N ASP A 430 -14.53 12.44 -36.45
CA ASP A 430 -15.34 13.61 -36.08
C ASP A 430 -14.52 14.65 -35.29
N GLY A 431 -13.21 14.44 -35.11
CA GLY A 431 -12.34 15.31 -34.34
C GLY A 431 -12.50 15.15 -32.82
N ARG A 432 -13.15 14.08 -32.36
CA ARG A 432 -13.38 13.82 -30.92
C ARG A 432 -12.29 12.91 -30.38
N ARG A 433 -12.00 13.07 -29.09
CA ARG A 433 -11.09 12.17 -28.38
C ARG A 433 -11.75 10.80 -28.24
N ALA A 434 -11.07 9.77 -28.71
CA ALA A 434 -11.48 8.38 -28.62
C ALA A 434 -10.33 7.52 -28.07
N TRP A 435 -10.64 6.25 -27.74
CA TRP A 435 -9.70 5.30 -27.17
C TRP A 435 -9.56 4.06 -28.05
N GLN A 436 -8.34 3.75 -28.46
CA GLN A 436 -7.99 2.43 -28.95
C GLN A 436 -7.74 1.54 -27.73
N ARG A 437 -8.25 0.31 -27.77
CA ARG A 437 -8.15 -0.69 -26.71
C ARG A 437 -7.61 -1.98 -27.30
N GLU A 438 -6.51 -2.48 -26.75
CA GLU A 438 -5.87 -3.73 -27.19
C GLU A 438 -5.71 -4.67 -25.99
N ALA A 439 -6.34 -5.84 -26.06
CA ALA A 439 -6.23 -6.86 -25.02
C ALA A 439 -5.07 -7.81 -25.33
N ILE A 440 -4.18 -7.98 -24.35
CA ILE A 440 -3.05 -8.91 -24.41
C ILE A 440 -3.13 -9.85 -23.20
N GLU A 441 -3.24 -11.15 -23.47
CA GLU A 441 -3.18 -12.22 -22.49
C GLU A 441 -1.77 -12.81 -22.45
N LEU A 442 -1.21 -13.02 -21.25
CA LEU A 442 0.15 -13.50 -21.05
C LEU A 442 0.18 -14.85 -20.34
N LYS A 443 0.71 -15.87 -21.00
CA LYS A 443 0.95 -17.17 -20.38
C LYS A 443 2.45 -17.46 -20.30
N VAL A 444 2.86 -18.04 -19.18
CA VAL A 444 4.20 -18.57 -19.00
C VAL A 444 4.06 -20.07 -18.78
N ARG A 445 4.73 -20.88 -19.61
CA ARG A 445 4.74 -22.33 -19.48
C ARG A 445 6.02 -22.77 -18.76
N ARG A 446 5.89 -23.52 -17.67
CA ARG A 446 7.02 -24.02 -16.86
C ARG A 446 7.18 -25.53 -16.98
N ASP A 447 8.24 -26.06 -16.35
CA ASP A 447 8.49 -27.50 -16.29
C ASP A 447 7.32 -28.23 -15.62
N GLY A 448 6.84 -29.30 -16.27
CA GLY A 448 5.68 -30.07 -15.80
C GLY A 448 4.31 -29.48 -16.18
N GLU A 449 4.23 -28.26 -16.70
CA GLU A 449 2.95 -27.64 -17.09
C GLU A 449 2.52 -28.03 -18.53
N PRO A 450 1.21 -28.23 -18.76
CA PRO A 450 0.65 -28.40 -20.10
C PRO A 450 0.83 -27.14 -20.95
N ASP A 451 0.61 -27.26 -22.26
CA ASP A 451 0.62 -26.08 -23.14
C ASP A 451 -0.60 -25.20 -22.83
N PRO A 452 -0.43 -23.91 -22.43
CA PRO A 452 -1.53 -23.08 -21.96
C PRO A 452 -2.33 -22.43 -23.10
N LEU A 453 -2.18 -22.90 -24.35
CA LEU A 453 -2.83 -22.33 -25.52
C LEU A 453 -4.36 -22.30 -25.39
N ASP A 454 -4.98 -23.45 -25.16
CA ASP A 454 -6.45 -23.55 -25.15
C ASP A 454 -7.05 -22.73 -23.99
N ASP A 455 -6.46 -22.87 -22.79
CA ASP A 455 -6.85 -22.10 -21.61
C ASP A 455 -6.67 -20.59 -21.82
N GLY A 456 -5.57 -20.19 -22.47
CA GLY A 456 -5.28 -18.79 -22.81
C GLY A 456 -6.29 -18.20 -23.80
N LEU A 457 -6.68 -18.97 -24.83
CA LEU A 457 -7.68 -18.53 -25.81
C LEU A 457 -9.07 -18.38 -25.19
N ILE A 458 -9.50 -19.34 -24.35
CA ILE A 458 -10.78 -19.28 -23.63
C ILE A 458 -10.80 -18.07 -22.69
N GLN A 459 -9.71 -17.84 -21.97
CA GLN A 459 -9.59 -16.70 -21.07
C GLN A 459 -9.63 -15.37 -21.84
N LEU A 460 -8.90 -15.27 -22.95
CA LEU A 460 -8.90 -14.07 -23.80
C LEU A 460 -10.30 -13.80 -24.39
N ASP A 461 -11.04 -14.81 -24.83
CA ASP A 461 -12.42 -14.64 -25.30
C ASP A 461 -13.31 -13.97 -24.25
N SER A 462 -13.28 -14.45 -23.01
CA SER A 462 -14.05 -13.85 -21.91
C SER A 462 -13.73 -12.36 -21.70
N TYR A 463 -12.54 -11.92 -22.09
CA TYR A 463 -12.14 -10.53 -21.98
C TYR A 463 -12.55 -9.69 -23.17
N LEU A 464 -12.38 -10.23 -24.38
CA LEU A 464 -12.81 -9.58 -25.60
C LEU A 464 -14.32 -9.33 -25.60
N ASP A 465 -15.11 -10.24 -25.01
CA ASP A 465 -16.55 -10.04 -24.77
C ASP A 465 -16.85 -8.80 -23.91
N ARG A 466 -16.09 -8.60 -22.82
CA ARG A 466 -16.31 -7.46 -21.90
C ARG A 466 -15.86 -6.14 -22.51
N LEU A 467 -14.79 -6.19 -23.30
CA LEU A 467 -14.22 -5.04 -23.98
C LEU A 467 -14.97 -4.62 -25.23
N ASP A 468 -15.88 -5.47 -25.72
CA ASP A 468 -16.50 -5.34 -27.05
C ASP A 468 -15.41 -5.24 -28.15
N LEU A 469 -14.49 -6.21 -28.13
CA LEU A 469 -13.40 -6.35 -29.09
C LEU A 469 -13.58 -7.65 -29.90
N ASP A 470 -13.21 -7.59 -31.17
CA ASP A 470 -13.26 -8.72 -32.12
C ASP A 470 -11.89 -9.36 -32.36
N HIS A 471 -10.85 -8.82 -31.72
CA HIS A 471 -9.46 -9.29 -31.82
C HIS A 471 -8.69 -9.12 -30.51
N GLY A 472 -7.62 -9.89 -30.36
CA GLY A 472 -6.71 -9.78 -29.22
C GLY A 472 -5.35 -10.44 -29.48
N THR A 473 -4.43 -10.31 -28.53
CA THR A 473 -3.12 -10.97 -28.58
C THR A 473 -3.01 -11.99 -27.45
N LEU A 474 -2.58 -13.21 -27.76
CA LEU A 474 -2.18 -14.20 -26.77
C LEU A 474 -0.67 -14.40 -26.89
N ALA A 475 0.08 -14.13 -25.83
CA ALA A 475 1.52 -14.33 -25.81
C ALA A 475 1.91 -15.42 -24.81
N ILE A 476 2.50 -16.50 -25.31
CA ILE A 476 2.91 -17.69 -24.55
C ILE A 476 4.43 -17.77 -24.54
N PHE A 477 5.03 -17.65 -23.36
CA PHE A 477 6.47 -17.75 -23.17
C PHE A 477 6.82 -19.07 -22.50
N ASP A 478 7.61 -19.88 -23.17
CA ASP A 478 8.03 -21.17 -22.63
C ASP A 478 9.32 -21.00 -21.80
N ARG A 479 9.30 -21.44 -20.56
CA ARG A 479 10.43 -21.35 -19.61
C ARG A 479 10.89 -22.71 -19.16
N ARG A 480 10.45 -23.77 -19.83
CA ARG A 480 10.90 -25.12 -19.54
C ARG A 480 12.40 -25.23 -19.74
N SER A 481 13.05 -25.98 -18.87
CA SER A 481 14.50 -26.26 -18.98
C SER A 481 14.87 -26.96 -20.28
N CYS A 482 13.91 -27.64 -20.91
CA CYS A 482 14.04 -28.33 -22.19
C CYS A 482 13.67 -27.47 -23.43
N ALA A 483 13.29 -26.21 -23.25
CA ALA A 483 12.87 -25.38 -24.37
C ALA A 483 14.03 -25.00 -25.28
N ALA A 484 13.75 -24.84 -26.58
CA ALA A 484 14.75 -24.40 -27.56
C ALA A 484 15.27 -22.97 -27.24
N PRO A 485 16.39 -22.52 -27.84
CA PRO A 485 16.84 -21.14 -27.70
C PRO A 485 15.77 -20.12 -28.15
N LEU A 486 15.76 -18.92 -27.56
CA LEU A 486 14.75 -17.88 -27.88
C LEU A 486 14.72 -17.55 -29.38
N ALA A 487 15.87 -17.49 -30.04
CA ALA A 487 15.98 -17.18 -31.47
C ALA A 487 15.19 -18.15 -32.36
N GLU A 488 15.09 -19.42 -31.96
CA GLU A 488 14.49 -20.50 -32.76
C GLU A 488 12.99 -20.66 -32.51
N ARG A 489 12.52 -20.39 -31.28
CA ARG A 489 11.12 -20.60 -30.89
C ARG A 489 10.27 -19.34 -30.84
N THR A 490 10.89 -18.16 -30.86
CA THR A 490 10.14 -16.91 -30.79
C THR A 490 9.56 -16.54 -32.16
N GLY A 491 8.25 -16.35 -32.22
CA GLY A 491 7.55 -15.94 -33.44
C GLY A 491 6.10 -15.57 -33.17
N TYR A 492 5.41 -15.13 -34.22
CA TYR A 492 3.98 -14.87 -34.19
C TYR A 492 3.25 -15.60 -35.32
N THR A 493 1.99 -15.94 -35.08
CA THR A 493 1.09 -16.57 -36.04
C THR A 493 -0.33 -16.07 -35.79
N ASP A 494 -1.14 -15.96 -36.83
CA ASP A 494 -2.58 -15.75 -36.67
C ASP A 494 -3.26 -17.06 -36.26
N THR A 495 -4.18 -16.97 -35.31
CA THR A 495 -5.07 -18.07 -34.92
C THR A 495 -6.48 -17.53 -34.68
N THR A 496 -7.41 -18.44 -34.41
CA THR A 496 -8.81 -18.12 -34.11
C THR A 496 -9.17 -18.65 -32.73
N SER A 497 -9.84 -17.82 -31.92
CA SER A 497 -10.33 -18.25 -30.62
C SER A 497 -11.53 -19.20 -30.74
N PRO A 498 -11.91 -19.93 -29.68
CA PRO A 498 -13.13 -20.73 -29.67
C PRO A 498 -14.41 -19.95 -30.03
N ALA A 499 -14.48 -18.65 -29.70
CA ALA A 499 -15.59 -17.78 -30.09
C ALA A 499 -15.50 -17.21 -31.53
N GLY A 500 -14.48 -17.59 -32.30
CA GLY A 500 -14.32 -17.15 -33.69
C GLY A 500 -13.61 -15.80 -33.88
N ARG A 501 -12.95 -15.28 -32.84
CA ARG A 501 -12.24 -13.98 -32.88
C ARG A 501 -10.83 -14.13 -33.44
N LYS A 502 -10.31 -13.05 -34.03
CA LYS A 502 -8.94 -13.02 -34.59
C LYS A 502 -7.92 -12.85 -33.47
N ILE A 503 -7.06 -13.84 -33.27
CA ILE A 503 -6.04 -13.80 -32.24
C ILE A 503 -4.66 -13.79 -32.87
N LEU A 504 -3.85 -12.81 -32.51
CA LEU A 504 -2.41 -12.86 -32.78
C LEU A 504 -1.74 -13.69 -31.68
N LEU A 505 -1.21 -14.85 -32.04
CA LEU A 505 -0.51 -15.74 -31.12
C LEU A 505 1.00 -15.48 -31.20
N ILE A 506 1.60 -15.05 -30.10
CA ILE A 506 3.04 -14.97 -29.93
C ILE A 506 3.49 -16.20 -29.15
N ARG A 507 4.49 -16.92 -29.66
CA ARG A 507 5.21 -17.95 -28.89
C ARG A 507 6.64 -17.48 -28.70
N GLY A 508 7.19 -17.62 -27.50
CA GLY A 508 8.53 -17.14 -27.15
C GLY A 508 9.21 -17.90 -26.02
#